data_AF-A0A963QGB5-F1
#
_entry.id   AF-A0A963QGB5-F1
#
_cell.length_a   1.000
_cell.length_b   1.000
_cell.length_c   1.000
_cell.angle_alpha   90.00
_cell.angle_beta   90.00
_cell.angle_gamma   90.00
#
_symmetry.space_group_name_H-M   'P 1'
#
loop_
_entity.id
_entity.type
_entity.pdbx_description
1 polymer ?
#
loop_
_entity_poly.entity_id
_entity_poly.type
_entity_poly.pdbx_seq_one_letter_code
_entity_poly.pdbx_strand_id
1 'polypeptide(L)' 'MGFGSIWHWVIVLLVVLVLFGRGRVSEIMGDFGKGIKSFKEGMSEGEKPAVPPAQIDAKPAEDATPGTTNDSSKTS' A
#
# COMPACT_ATOMS: atom_id res chain seq x y z
N MET A 1 15.77 23.94 25.39
CA MET A 1 14.51 24.39 24.78
C MET A 1 14.23 23.47 23.59
N GLY A 2 13.71 22.27 23.88
CA GLY A 2 13.58 21.18 22.92
C GLY A 2 12.38 21.42 22.01
N PHE A 3 12.64 21.56 20.72
CA PHE A 3 11.70 21.93 19.68
C PHE A 3 10.71 20.80 19.35
N GLY A 4 9.80 20.49 20.27
CA GLY A 4 8.69 19.57 20.01
C GLY A 4 9.05 18.11 20.25
N SER A 5 8.68 17.63 21.44
CA SER A 5 8.64 16.23 21.81
C SER A 5 7.99 15.38 20.71
N ILE A 6 8.43 14.12 20.55
CA ILE A 6 7.86 13.14 19.58
C ILE A 6 6.32 13.09 19.69
N TRP A 7 5.78 13.31 20.89
CA TRP A 7 4.36 13.46 21.16
C TRP A 7 3.65 14.55 20.35
N HIS A 8 4.30 15.69 20.10
CA HIS A 8 3.73 16.77 19.30
C HIS A 8 3.59 16.34 17.83
N TRP A 9 4.59 15.64 17.28
CA TRP A 9 4.54 15.12 15.92
C TRP A 9 3.41 14.09 15.73
N VAL A 10 3.15 13.24 16.72
CA VAL A 10 2.01 12.31 16.69
C VAL A 10 0.67 13.05 16.63
N ILE A 11 0.51 14.11 17.43
CA ILE A 11 -0.71 14.93 17.45
C ILE A 11 -0.90 15.66 16.10
N VAL A 12 0.17 16.22 15.54
CA VAL A 12 0.12 16.89 14.23
C VAL A 12 -0.26 15.92 13.13
N LEU A 13 0.31 14.71 13.12
CA LEU A 13 -0.02 13.67 12.13
C LEU A 13 -1.50 13.27 12.19
N LEU A 14 -2.04 13.18 13.41
CA LEU A 14 -3.46 12.87 13.63
C LEU A 14 -4.37 13.98 13.08
N VAL A 15 -4.07 15.25 13.37
CA VAL A 15 -4.85 16.39 12.85
C VAL A 15 -4.80 16.45 11.33
N VAL A 16 -3.63 16.25 10.73
CA VAL A 16 -3.48 16.23 9.27
C VAL A 16 -4.29 15.08 8.67
N LEU A 17 -4.26 13.88 9.25
CA LEU A 17 -5.05 12.76 8.75
C LEU A 17 -6.56 13.00 8.84
N VAL A 18 -7.02 13.72 9.87
CA VAL A 18 -8.43 14.10 10.03
C VAL A 18 -8.85 15.17 9.02
N LEU A 19 -8.02 16.19 8.79
CA LEU A 19 -8.32 17.28 7.84
C LEU A 19 -8.25 16.83 6.38
N PHE A 20 -7.25 16.02 6.03
CA PHE A 20 -7.08 15.51 4.68
C PHE A 20 -7.90 14.24 4.41
N GLY A 21 -8.32 13.52 5.47
CA GLY A 21 -9.04 12.27 5.38
C GLY A 21 -8.18 11.09 4.89
N ARG A 22 -8.64 9.87 5.18
CA ARG A 22 -7.88 8.63 4.87
C ARG A 22 -7.73 8.36 3.36
N GLY A 23 -8.71 8.77 2.55
CA GLY A 23 -8.70 8.54 1.10
C GLY A 23 -7.63 9.35 0.38
N ARG A 24 -7.51 10.64 0.69
CA ARG A 24 -6.57 11.55 0.03
C ARG A 24 -5.12 11.24 0.38
N VAL A 25 -4.83 10.89 1.63
CA VAL A 25 -3.47 10.52 2.08
C VAL A 25 -3.02 9.20 1.43
N SER A 26 -3.90 8.20 1.31
CA SER A 26 -3.55 6.91 0.68
C SER A 26 -3.33 7.01 -0.83
N GLU A 27 -4.12 7.82 -1.54
CA GLU A 27 -3.96 8.05 -2.99
C GLU A 27 -2.61 8.73 -3.28
N ILE A 28 -2.33 9.82 -2.55
CA ILE A 28 -1.07 10.56 -2.62
C ILE A 28 0.11 9.65 -2.24
N MET A 29 0.07 9.01 -1.06
CA MET A 29 1.15 8.12 -0.62
C MET A 29 1.38 6.95 -1.60
N GLY A 30 0.35 6.49 -2.31
CA GLY A 30 0.47 5.47 -3.35
C GLY A 30 1.30 5.94 -4.55
N ASP A 31 1.03 7.13 -5.07
CA ASP A 31 1.76 7.70 -6.21
C ASP A 31 3.19 8.12 -5.82
N PHE A 32 3.35 8.71 -4.64
CA PHE A 32 4.68 9.01 -4.09
C PHE A 32 5.48 7.73 -3.81
N GLY A 33 4.85 6.68 -3.29
CA GLY A 33 5.48 5.39 -3.02
C GLY A 33 5.99 4.71 -4.30
N LYS A 34 5.22 4.75 -5.39
CA LYS A 34 5.65 4.25 -6.71
C LYS A 34 6.86 5.03 -7.23
N GLY A 35 6.83 6.37 -7.16
CA GLY A 35 7.95 7.21 -7.61
C GLY A 35 9.24 6.94 -6.82
N ILE A 36 9.15 6.83 -5.49
CA ILE A 36 10.30 6.52 -4.63
C ILE A 36 10.80 5.09 -4.88
N LYS A 37 9.91 4.12 -5.13
CA LYS A 37 10.27 2.74 -5.45
C LYS A 37 11.05 2.66 -6.77
N SER A 38 10.55 3.30 -7.84
CA SER A 38 11.25 3.35 -9.13
C SER A 38 12.59 4.07 -9.05
N PHE A 39 12.69 5.12 -8.22
CA PHE A 39 13.96 5.80 -7.96
C PHE A 39 14.98 4.89 -7.26
N LYS A 40 14.52 4.12 -6.26
CA LYS A 40 15.36 3.17 -5.53
C LYS A 40 15.75 1.97 -6.39
N GLU A 41 14.85 1.44 -7.21
CA GLU A 41 15.13 0.39 -8.18
C GLU A 41 16.17 0.86 -9.20
N GLY A 42 16.00 2.03 -9.81
CA GLY A 42 16.97 2.60 -10.75
C GLY A 42 18.35 2.88 -10.14
N MET A 43 18.42 3.25 -8.85
CA MET A 43 19.71 3.36 -8.15
C MET A 43 20.32 2.00 -7.78
N SER A 44 19.50 0.99 -7.49
CA SER A 44 19.97 -0.35 -7.10
C SER A 44 20.38 -1.21 -8.31
N GLU A 45 19.79 -0.94 -9.47
CA GLU A 45 20.08 -1.61 -10.74
C GLU A 45 21.47 -1.24 -11.30
N GLY A 46 22.07 -0.14 -10.81
CA GLY A 46 23.48 0.18 -11.03
C GLY A 46 24.47 -0.78 -10.34
N GLU A 47 24.02 -1.62 -9.40
CA GLU A 47 24.88 -2.47 -8.57
C GLU A 47 24.54 -3.98 -8.65
N LYS A 48 23.48 -4.41 -9.35
CA LYS A 48 23.06 -5.82 -9.38
C LYS A 48 22.52 -6.28 -10.74
N PRO A 49 22.85 -7.49 -11.23
CA PRO A 49 22.30 -8.01 -12.48
C PRO A 49 20.79 -8.20 -12.33
N ALA A 50 20.05 -7.73 -13.35
CA ALA A 50 18.60 -7.68 -13.41
C ALA A 50 17.91 -9.00 -12.97
N VAL A 51 17.21 -8.94 -11.83
CA VAL A 51 16.13 -9.89 -11.50
C VAL A 51 14.82 -9.22 -11.93
N PRO A 52 14.06 -9.81 -12.87
CA PRO A 52 12.84 -9.21 -13.38
C PRO A 52 11.85 -8.99 -12.22
N PRO A 53 11.15 -7.83 -12.19
CA PRO A 53 10.24 -7.51 -11.10
C PRO A 53 9.11 -8.54 -11.09
N ALA A 54 9.00 -9.29 -10.00
CA ALA A 54 7.83 -10.11 -9.73
C ALA A 54 6.59 -9.20 -9.82
N GLN A 55 5.75 -9.49 -10.82
CA GLN A 55 4.45 -8.88 -10.98
C GLN A 55 3.69 -9.04 -9.66
N ILE A 56 3.51 -7.93 -8.96
CA ILE A 56 2.39 -7.78 -8.04
C ILE A 56 1.19 -7.50 -8.94
N ASP A 57 0.69 -8.57 -9.57
CA ASP A 57 -0.65 -8.61 -10.11
C ASP A 57 -1.58 -8.24 -8.96
N ALA A 58 -2.19 -7.06 -9.08
CA ALA A 58 -3.41 -6.77 -8.36
C ALA A 58 -4.45 -7.78 -8.84
N LYS A 59 -4.52 -8.94 -8.17
CA LYS A 59 -5.74 -9.74 -8.15
C LYS A 59 -6.84 -8.79 -7.70
N PRO A 60 -7.85 -8.48 -8.54
CA PRO A 60 -8.98 -7.69 -8.12
C PRO A 60 -9.58 -8.36 -6.88
N ALA A 61 -9.88 -7.55 -5.88
CA ALA A 61 -10.71 -7.95 -4.76
C ALA A 61 -12.11 -8.28 -5.31
N GLU A 62 -12.31 -9.53 -5.69
CA GLU A 62 -13.61 -10.11 -5.97
C GLU A 62 -13.69 -11.39 -5.14
N ASP A 63 -14.02 -11.23 -3.86
CA ASP A 63 -14.69 -12.27 -3.05
C ASP A 63 -15.08 -11.66 -1.70
N ALA A 64 -16.16 -10.89 -1.71
CA ALA A 64 -16.92 -10.55 -0.51
C ALA A 64 -18.40 -10.36 -0.88
N THR A 65 -19.03 -11.43 -1.36
CA THR A 65 -20.48 -11.61 -1.27
C THR A 65 -20.76 -12.99 -0.67
N PRO A 66 -21.32 -13.08 0.55
CA PRO A 66 -21.75 -14.34 1.14
C PRO A 66 -23.09 -14.73 0.51
N GLY A 67 -23.14 -15.86 -0.19
CA GLY A 67 -24.39 -16.35 -0.78
C GLY A 67 -24.28 -17.77 -1.33
N THR A 68 -24.80 -18.72 -0.56
CA THR A 68 -25.49 -19.96 -0.97
C THR A 68 -25.10 -20.59 -2.31
N THR A 69 -24.49 -21.78 -2.26
CA THR A 69 -25.11 -23.06 -2.70
C THR A 69 -24.10 -24.19 -2.48
N ASN A 70 -24.40 -25.05 -1.52
CA ASN A 70 -23.89 -26.42 -1.52
C ASN A 70 -24.37 -27.11 -2.80
N ASP A 71 -23.47 -27.49 -3.70
CA ASP A 71 -23.75 -28.56 -4.67
C ASP A 71 -22.78 -29.71 -4.40
N SER A 72 -23.32 -30.71 -3.70
CA SER A 72 -22.74 -32.03 -3.57
C SER A 72 -22.90 -32.75 -4.90
N SER A 73 -21.81 -32.94 -5.64
CA SER A 73 -21.77 -33.94 -6.71
C SER A 73 -20.36 -34.49 -6.89
N LYS A 74 -19.94 -35.34 -5.95
CA LYS A 74 -18.82 -36.27 -6.13
C LYS A 74 -19.21 -37.69 -5.70
N THR A 75 -19.74 -38.45 -6.64
CA THR A 75 -19.70 -39.92 -6.65
C THR A 75 -19.55 -40.42 -8.08
N SER A 76 -18.30 -40.53 -8.53
CA SER A 76 -17.82 -41.53 -9.48
C SER A 76 -16.36 -41.80 -9.19
#